data_AF-A0A947IGC8-F1
#
_entry.id   AF-A0A947IGC8-F1
#
_cell.length_a   1.000
_cell.length_b   1.000
_cell.length_c   1.000
_cell.angle_alpha   90.00
_cell.angle_beta   90.00
_cell.angle_gamma   90.00
#
_symmetry.space_group_name_H-M   'P 1'
#
loop_
_entity.id
_entity.type
_entity.pdbx_description
1 polymer ?
#
loop_
_entity_poly.entity_id
_entity_poly.type
_entity_poly.pdbx_seq_one_letter_code
_entity_poly.pdbx_strand_id
1 'polypeptide(L)'
;MPPRDETIRLAIEFFSNSFYPEGLTPSTAWLGFYQTLLWYEQVNYLGYTTLPHIIDANNLRPASPKVAAKWRTKRAWQRRAEALNSYLASNLECTDAEVEKLMDRLMRNIGEVQRQNSLGIAFAGLIKHFLERFGPSNIAYETEIPAKDIFPGIILPGRSEKPCIDVLVRRDALPIAVVSTKWSLRHDRLNDLTNECPIYKSAYSQVFRKTEQAHLRYYVATNEFQPSRLLKLINDPCINGVVHVHKPAVRAVAGLNGELDRLIDLPDFLQLIGRD
;
A
#
# COMPACT_ATOMS: atom_id res chain seq x y z
N MET A 1 10.65 15.23 -12.43
CA MET A 1 10.32 13.95 -11.78
C MET A 1 11.47 13.00 -12.08
N PRO A 2 12.10 12.37 -11.07
CA PRO A 2 13.13 11.38 -11.35
C PRO A 2 12.52 10.26 -12.20
N PRO A 3 13.31 9.61 -13.06
CA PRO A 3 12.90 8.41 -13.75
C PRO A 3 12.34 7.39 -12.76
N ARG A 4 11.41 6.58 -13.27
CA ARG A 4 10.73 5.55 -12.48
C ARG A 4 11.72 4.59 -11.81
N ASP A 5 12.70 4.11 -12.57
CA ASP A 5 13.70 3.16 -12.08
C ASP A 5 14.56 3.77 -10.97
N GLU A 6 14.85 5.07 -11.06
CA GLU A 6 15.56 5.80 -10.00
C GLU A 6 14.71 5.92 -8.73
N THR A 7 13.41 6.19 -8.87
CA THR A 7 12.46 6.24 -7.73
C THR A 7 12.41 4.89 -7.01
N ILE A 8 12.30 3.79 -7.76
CA ILE A 8 12.28 2.44 -7.20
C ILE A 8 13.61 2.11 -6.54
N ARG A 9 14.73 2.40 -7.20
CA ARG A 9 16.08 2.17 -6.68
C ARG A 9 16.29 2.89 -5.34
N LEU A 10 15.94 4.18 -5.26
CA LEU A 10 16.05 4.96 -4.03
C LEU A 10 15.12 4.45 -2.93
N ALA A 11 13.89 4.05 -3.28
CA ALA A 11 12.98 3.47 -2.30
C ALA A 11 13.55 2.17 -1.70
N ILE A 12 14.09 1.28 -2.53
CA ILE A 12 14.74 0.04 -2.07
C ILE A 12 15.97 0.34 -1.23
N GLU A 13 16.77 1.33 -1.59
CA GLU A 13 17.93 1.79 -0.83
C GLU A 13 17.52 2.29 0.56
N PHE A 14 16.51 3.16 0.65
CA PHE A 14 16.00 3.65 1.93
C PHE A 14 15.34 2.55 2.77
N PHE A 15 14.60 1.64 2.14
CA PHE A 15 14.06 0.47 2.80
C PHE A 15 15.18 -0.40 3.39
N SER A 16 16.22 -0.71 2.62
CA SER A 16 17.33 -1.56 3.05
C SER A 16 18.15 -0.92 4.17
N ASN A 17 18.30 0.41 4.14
CA ASN A 17 19.04 1.19 5.13
C ASN A 17 18.14 1.77 6.23
N SER A 18 16.92 1.27 6.39
CA SER A 18 16.03 1.69 7.48
C SER A 18 16.46 1.09 8.81
N PHE A 19 16.01 1.69 9.92
CA PHE A 19 16.26 1.16 11.24
C PHE A 19 15.28 0.03 11.56
N TYR A 20 15.80 -1.12 11.98
CA TYR A 20 15.03 -2.30 12.39
C TYR A 20 15.59 -2.79 13.73
N PRO A 21 14.94 -2.54 14.88
CA PRO A 21 15.49 -2.91 16.18
C PRO A 21 15.85 -4.40 16.29
N GLU A 22 14.99 -5.27 15.76
CA GLU A 22 15.17 -6.73 15.76
C GLU A 22 15.82 -7.27 14.47
N GLY A 23 16.34 -6.38 13.62
CA GLY A 23 16.82 -6.71 12.29
C GLY A 23 15.71 -6.85 11.24
N LEU A 24 16.10 -6.93 9.96
CA LEU A 24 15.18 -7.00 8.82
C LEU A 24 14.71 -8.44 8.58
N THR A 25 13.45 -8.70 8.90
CA THR A 25 12.73 -9.96 8.68
C THR A 25 11.41 -9.67 7.97
N PRO A 26 10.65 -10.70 7.52
CA PRO A 26 9.32 -10.46 6.97
C PRO A 26 8.40 -9.67 7.93
N SER A 27 8.43 -9.98 9.23
CA SER A 27 7.57 -9.36 10.24
C SER A 27 7.99 -7.96 10.66
N THR A 28 9.24 -7.54 10.39
CA THR A 28 9.74 -6.18 10.70
C THR A 28 9.85 -5.29 9.46
N ALA A 29 9.77 -5.86 8.25
CA ALA A 29 9.91 -5.13 6.99
C ALA A 29 9.01 -3.90 6.85
N TRP A 30 7.81 -3.92 7.47
CA TRP A 30 6.88 -2.80 7.46
C TRP A 30 7.49 -1.50 8.01
N LEU A 31 8.46 -1.59 8.95
CA LEU A 31 9.19 -0.43 9.45
C LEU A 31 9.94 0.31 8.34
N GLY A 32 10.50 -0.44 7.38
CA GLY A 32 11.15 0.11 6.20
C GLY A 32 10.18 0.79 5.24
N PHE A 33 8.99 0.20 5.04
CA PHE A 33 7.93 0.85 4.25
C PHE A 33 7.55 2.20 4.87
N TYR A 34 7.37 2.26 6.19
CA TYR A 34 6.95 3.49 6.87
C TYR A 34 8.06 4.54 6.87
N GLN A 35 9.29 4.19 7.26
CA GLN A 35 10.43 5.10 7.21
C GLN A 35 10.66 5.66 5.79
N THR A 36 10.38 4.87 4.76
CA THR A 36 10.57 5.27 3.36
C THR A 36 9.43 6.15 2.83
N LEU A 37 8.17 5.79 3.11
CA LEU A 37 7.00 6.31 2.39
C LEU A 37 5.96 7.04 3.27
N LEU A 38 5.90 6.78 4.58
CA LEU A 38 4.97 7.47 5.46
C LEU A 38 5.45 8.91 5.67
N TRP A 39 4.54 9.88 5.54
CA TRP A 39 4.85 11.28 5.76
C TRP A 39 3.98 11.89 6.84
N TYR A 40 4.37 13.08 7.28
CA TYR A 40 3.68 13.85 8.29
C TYR A 40 2.99 15.06 7.66
N GLU A 41 1.75 15.29 8.05
CA GLU A 41 0.98 16.48 7.71
C GLU A 41 1.26 17.59 8.69
N GLN A 42 1.41 18.82 8.17
CA GLN A 42 1.43 20.03 8.98
C GLN A 42 0.01 20.36 9.42
N VAL A 43 -0.27 20.21 10.72
CA VAL A 43 -1.61 20.36 11.31
C VAL A 43 -1.76 21.74 11.94
N ASN A 44 -0.81 22.16 12.77
CA ASN A 44 -0.79 23.44 13.51
C ASN A 44 -2.16 23.80 14.13
N TYR A 45 -2.80 22.81 14.76
CA TYR A 45 -4.18 22.94 15.22
C TYR A 45 -4.49 22.00 16.40
N LEU A 46 -5.26 22.49 17.39
CA LEU A 46 -5.67 21.74 18.59
C LEU A 46 -4.51 21.03 19.33
N GLY A 47 -3.37 21.71 19.45
CA GLY A 47 -2.20 21.23 20.18
C GLY A 47 -1.29 20.28 19.39
N TYR A 48 -1.56 20.07 18.09
CA TYR A 48 -0.68 19.32 17.20
C TYR A 48 0.06 20.24 16.24
N THR A 49 1.37 20.09 16.16
CA THR A 49 2.19 20.68 15.10
C THR A 49 2.10 19.84 13.84
N THR A 50 2.42 18.54 13.96
CA THR A 50 2.39 17.55 12.89
C THR A 50 1.69 16.26 13.30
N LEU A 51 1.20 15.50 12.33
CA LEU A 51 0.60 14.17 12.52
C LEU A 51 0.92 13.25 11.33
N PRO A 52 1.13 11.95 11.52
CA PRO A 52 1.32 11.02 10.40
C PRO A 52 0.09 10.98 9.48
N HIS A 53 0.33 10.99 8.16
CA HIS A 53 -0.73 10.96 7.16
C HIS A 53 -1.31 9.56 6.99
N ILE A 54 -2.32 9.26 7.81
CA ILE A 54 -3.08 7.98 7.74
C ILE A 54 -4.46 8.15 7.10
N ILE A 55 -4.82 9.38 6.72
CA ILE A 55 -6.14 9.75 6.20
C ILE A 55 -6.01 11.08 5.43
N ASP A 56 -6.99 11.39 4.58
CA ASP A 56 -7.05 12.68 3.88
C ASP A 56 -6.80 13.85 4.84
N ALA A 57 -5.93 14.78 4.45
CA ALA A 57 -5.47 15.87 5.30
C ALA A 57 -6.61 16.72 5.93
N ASN A 58 -7.74 16.84 5.24
CA ASN A 58 -8.94 17.54 5.73
C ASN A 58 -9.57 16.90 6.99
N ASN A 59 -9.20 15.65 7.32
CA ASN A 59 -9.57 14.97 8.56
C ASN A 59 -8.56 15.18 9.69
N LEU A 60 -7.34 15.62 9.37
CA LEU A 60 -6.28 15.92 10.33
C LEU A 60 -6.22 17.41 10.68
N ARG A 61 -6.60 18.28 9.73
CA ARG A 61 -6.68 19.73 9.90
C ARG A 61 -7.93 20.30 9.20
N PRO A 62 -8.51 21.40 9.70
CA PRO A 62 -9.68 22.00 9.08
C PRO A 62 -9.37 22.56 7.69
N ALA A 63 -10.22 22.25 6.71
CA ALA A 63 -10.05 22.73 5.33
C ALA A 63 -10.29 24.24 5.13
N SER A 64 -10.89 24.92 6.13
CA SER A 64 -11.13 26.37 6.09
C SER A 64 -11.33 26.95 7.49
N PRO A 65 -11.18 28.28 7.68
CA PRO A 65 -11.46 28.94 8.96
C PRO A 65 -12.88 28.70 9.49
N LYS A 66 -13.88 28.63 8.59
CA LYS A 66 -15.27 28.33 8.95
C LYS A 66 -15.43 26.93 9.54
N VAL A 67 -14.69 25.95 9.03
CA VAL A 67 -14.66 24.58 9.56
C VAL A 67 -13.89 24.54 10.87
N ALA A 68 -12.76 25.26 10.95
CA ALA A 68 -11.95 25.37 12.16
C ALA A 68 -12.79 25.86 13.36
N ALA A 69 -13.60 26.90 13.20
CA ALA A 69 -14.48 27.40 14.27
C ALA A 69 -15.42 26.35 14.89
N LYS A 70 -15.71 25.24 14.18
CA LYS A 70 -16.54 24.13 14.66
C LYS A 70 -15.76 23.06 15.42
N TRP A 71 -14.44 23.07 15.38
CA TRP A 71 -13.58 22.07 15.99
C TRP A 71 -13.12 22.58 17.36
N ARG A 72 -13.80 22.14 18.42
CA ARG A 72 -13.47 22.54 19.80
C ARG A 72 -12.55 21.55 20.51
N THR A 73 -12.44 20.32 20.00
CA THR A 73 -11.67 19.23 20.61
C THR A 73 -11.01 18.38 19.53
N LYS A 74 -9.94 17.67 19.92
CA LYS A 74 -9.22 16.72 19.07
C LYS A 74 -10.19 15.74 18.40
N ARG A 75 -10.16 15.65 17.08
CA ARG A 75 -11.03 14.75 16.30
C ARG A 75 -10.55 13.31 16.39
N ALA A 76 -11.43 12.37 16.03
CA ALA A 76 -11.10 10.94 16.05
C ALA A 76 -9.83 10.64 15.24
N TRP A 77 -9.74 11.12 14.00
CA TRP A 77 -8.56 10.89 13.15
C TRP A 77 -7.27 11.54 13.66
N GLN A 78 -7.36 12.69 14.35
CA GLN A 78 -6.18 13.28 14.98
C GLN A 78 -5.64 12.39 16.12
N ARG A 79 -6.55 11.85 16.96
CA ARG A 79 -6.17 10.90 18.01
C ARG A 79 -5.62 9.58 17.47
N ARG A 80 -6.14 9.10 16.34
CA ARG A 80 -5.62 7.90 15.67
C ARG A 80 -4.23 8.11 15.10
N ALA A 81 -3.97 9.28 14.51
CA ALA A 81 -2.65 9.62 14.00
C ALA A 81 -1.63 9.81 15.14
N GLU A 82 -2.03 10.44 16.24
CA GLU A 82 -1.23 10.48 17.49
C GLU A 82 -0.94 9.07 18.01
N ALA A 83 -1.94 8.19 18.07
CA ALA A 83 -1.76 6.80 18.48
C ALA A 83 -0.82 6.02 17.53
N LEU A 84 -0.87 6.27 16.22
CA LEU A 84 0.11 5.69 15.30
C LEU A 84 1.52 6.20 15.63
N ASN A 85 1.69 7.50 15.88
CA ASN A 85 2.99 8.06 16.24
C ASN A 85 3.61 7.35 17.45
N SER A 86 2.85 7.18 18.54
CA SER A 86 3.33 6.48 19.73
C SER A 86 3.56 4.98 19.49
N TYR A 87 2.74 4.36 18.62
CA TYR A 87 2.96 2.99 18.18
C TYR A 87 4.30 2.84 17.44
N LEU A 88 4.62 3.77 16.53
CA LEU A 88 5.88 3.78 15.80
C LEU A 88 7.07 4.05 16.72
N ALA A 89 6.95 5.02 17.64
CA ALA A 89 7.98 5.33 18.63
C ALA A 89 8.37 4.08 19.43
N SER A 90 7.36 3.35 19.91
CA SER A 90 7.57 2.11 20.66
C SER A 90 8.26 1.02 19.83
N ASN A 91 7.88 0.85 18.55
CA ASN A 91 8.47 -0.17 17.67
C ASN A 91 9.81 0.25 17.05
N LEU A 92 10.19 1.52 17.15
CA LEU A 92 11.47 2.07 16.70
C LEU A 92 12.41 2.38 17.88
N GLU A 93 12.01 2.02 19.11
CA GLU A 93 12.77 2.27 20.33
C GLU A 93 13.22 3.74 20.48
N CYS A 94 12.36 4.67 20.07
CA CYS A 94 12.64 6.10 20.09
C CYS A 94 11.49 6.88 20.74
N THR A 95 11.67 8.19 20.90
CA THR A 95 10.61 9.08 21.41
C THR A 95 9.63 9.49 20.33
N ASP A 96 8.40 9.84 20.71
CA ASP A 96 7.38 10.37 19.81
C ASP A 96 7.86 11.55 18.94
N ALA A 97 8.77 12.39 19.47
CA ALA A 97 9.33 13.54 18.77
C ALA A 97 10.41 13.17 17.72
N GLU A 98 10.93 11.95 17.77
CA GLU A 98 11.97 11.47 16.86
C GLU A 98 11.40 10.73 15.66
N VAL A 99 10.19 10.17 15.77
CA VAL A 99 9.56 9.38 14.70
C VAL A 99 9.53 10.15 13.38
N GLU A 100 9.03 11.39 13.36
CA GLU A 100 8.95 12.19 12.13
C GLU A 100 10.31 12.35 11.43
N LYS A 101 11.42 12.37 12.18
CA LYS A 101 12.77 12.54 11.61
C LYS A 101 13.19 11.31 10.81
N LEU A 102 12.71 10.13 11.19
CA LEU A 102 13.02 8.85 10.55
C LEU A 102 12.14 8.57 9.31
N MET A 103 11.10 9.37 9.11
CA MET A 103 10.04 9.12 8.12
C MET A 103 10.25 9.94 6.83
N ASP A 104 9.46 9.61 5.81
CA ASP A 104 9.41 10.30 4.53
C ASP A 104 10.75 10.37 3.78
N ARG A 105 11.61 9.36 3.96
CA ARG A 105 12.98 9.38 3.41
C ARG A 105 12.99 9.51 1.89
N LEU A 106 12.04 8.90 1.18
CA LEU A 106 11.98 9.03 -0.27
C LEU A 106 11.76 10.48 -0.69
N MET A 107 10.68 11.10 -0.22
CA MET A 107 10.27 12.43 -0.68
C MET A 107 11.23 13.54 -0.24
N ARG A 108 11.93 13.36 0.89
CA ARG A 108 12.98 14.28 1.33
C ARG A 108 14.21 14.28 0.42
N ASN A 109 14.39 13.26 -0.41
CA ASN A 109 15.59 13.07 -1.23
C ASN A 109 15.37 13.10 -2.75
N ILE A 110 14.11 13.17 -3.22
CA ILE A 110 13.80 13.17 -4.68
C ILE A 110 13.35 14.53 -5.24
N GLY A 111 13.46 15.60 -4.44
CA GLY A 111 13.13 16.97 -4.82
C GLY A 111 11.63 17.25 -4.99
N GLU A 112 11.29 18.37 -5.61
CA GLU A 112 9.91 18.79 -5.83
C GLU A 112 9.25 17.99 -6.96
N VAL A 113 8.49 16.98 -6.57
CA VAL A 113 7.72 16.13 -7.48
C VAL A 113 6.32 15.88 -6.93
N GLN A 114 5.41 15.46 -7.79
CA GLN A 114 4.08 15.07 -7.35
C GLN A 114 4.16 13.80 -6.49
N ARG A 115 4.17 14.00 -5.16
CA ARG A 115 4.26 12.96 -4.12
C ARG A 115 3.46 11.70 -4.45
N GLN A 116 2.21 11.86 -4.86
CA GLN A 116 1.32 10.71 -5.11
C GLN A 116 1.80 9.80 -6.24
N ASN A 117 2.44 10.34 -7.27
CA ASN A 117 2.99 9.53 -8.36
C ASN A 117 4.23 8.77 -7.88
N SER A 118 5.12 9.46 -7.16
CA SER A 118 6.35 8.87 -6.62
C SER A 118 6.07 7.81 -5.56
N LEU A 119 5.08 8.03 -4.68
CA LEU A 119 4.62 7.03 -3.71
C LEU A 119 4.01 5.81 -4.41
N GLY A 120 3.22 5.99 -5.48
CA GLY A 120 2.67 4.88 -6.25
C GLY A 120 3.77 3.99 -6.85
N ILE A 121 4.71 4.61 -7.56
CA ILE A 121 5.87 3.94 -8.17
C ILE A 121 6.72 3.22 -7.12
N ALA A 122 7.09 3.93 -6.05
CA ALA A 122 7.93 3.38 -5.00
C ALA A 122 7.24 2.24 -4.25
N PHE A 123 5.94 2.35 -3.99
CA PHE A 123 5.21 1.33 -3.27
C PHE A 123 5.10 0.04 -4.07
N ALA A 124 4.79 0.10 -5.37
CA ALA A 124 4.82 -1.07 -6.25
C ALA A 124 6.21 -1.73 -6.26
N GLY A 125 7.28 -0.92 -6.39
CA GLY A 125 8.66 -1.38 -6.34
C GLY A 125 9.04 -2.03 -5.01
N LEU A 126 8.62 -1.47 -3.88
CA LEU A 126 8.88 -2.03 -2.55
C LEU A 126 8.10 -3.32 -2.29
N ILE A 127 6.85 -3.43 -2.78
CA ILE A 127 6.10 -4.70 -2.71
C ILE A 127 6.85 -5.77 -3.50
N LYS A 128 7.27 -5.49 -4.75
CA LYS A 128 8.10 -6.42 -5.53
C LYS A 128 9.38 -6.80 -4.78
N HIS A 129 10.12 -5.82 -4.26
CA HIS A 129 11.37 -6.08 -3.52
C HIS A 129 11.15 -6.95 -2.29
N PHE A 130 10.08 -6.69 -1.51
CA PHE A 130 9.70 -7.49 -0.36
C PHE A 130 9.40 -8.95 -0.77
N LEU A 131 8.63 -9.13 -1.84
CA LEU A 131 8.27 -10.44 -2.37
C LEU A 131 9.49 -11.21 -2.89
N GLU A 132 10.41 -10.56 -3.62
CA GLU A 132 11.65 -11.18 -4.08
C GLU A 132 12.58 -11.57 -2.93
N ARG A 133 12.61 -10.75 -1.87
CA ARG A 133 13.51 -10.95 -0.73
C ARG A 133 13.05 -12.07 0.21
N PHE A 134 11.74 -12.20 0.42
CA PHE A 134 11.17 -13.08 1.45
C PHE A 134 10.21 -14.15 0.91
N GLY A 135 9.83 -14.05 -0.36
CA GLY A 135 8.91 -14.98 -1.01
C GLY A 135 9.59 -16.25 -1.53
N PRO A 136 8.78 -17.19 -2.06
CA PRO A 136 9.29 -18.43 -2.63
C PRO A 136 10.20 -18.20 -3.85
N SER A 137 11.31 -18.91 -3.92
CA SER A 137 12.31 -18.77 -5.00
C SER A 137 11.83 -19.24 -6.38
N ASN A 138 10.76 -20.03 -6.43
CA ASN A 138 10.14 -20.50 -7.68
C ASN A 138 9.07 -19.54 -8.22
N ILE A 139 8.90 -18.37 -7.62
CA ILE A 139 7.96 -17.34 -8.05
C ILE A 139 8.73 -16.13 -8.55
N ALA A 140 8.37 -15.65 -9.74
CA ALA A 140 8.89 -14.42 -10.31
C ALA A 140 7.90 -13.27 -10.08
N TYR A 141 8.44 -12.09 -9.85
CA TYR A 141 7.68 -10.87 -9.60
C TYR A 141 8.12 -9.78 -10.57
N GLU A 142 7.17 -9.15 -11.24
CA GLU A 142 7.44 -8.10 -12.22
C GLU A 142 6.57 -6.88 -11.92
N THR A 143 7.10 -5.66 -12.11
CA THR A 143 6.34 -4.42 -11.86
C THR A 143 6.04 -3.65 -13.12
N GLU A 144 4.80 -3.19 -13.22
CA GLU A 144 4.26 -2.38 -14.32
C GLU A 144 4.52 -2.97 -15.68
N ILE A 145 4.00 -4.17 -15.83
CA ILE A 145 3.93 -4.84 -17.11
C ILE A 145 2.70 -4.31 -17.85
N PRO A 146 2.85 -3.81 -19.09
CA PRO A 146 1.71 -3.45 -19.91
C PRO A 146 0.76 -4.63 -20.03
N ALA A 147 -0.51 -4.43 -19.71
CA ALA A 147 -1.46 -5.54 -19.63
C ALA A 147 -1.66 -6.24 -21.00
N LYS A 148 -1.42 -5.53 -22.11
CA LYS A 148 -1.43 -6.08 -23.47
C LYS A 148 -0.34 -7.15 -23.71
N ASP A 149 0.75 -7.10 -22.95
CA ASP A 149 1.87 -8.06 -23.09
C ASP A 149 1.54 -9.36 -22.36
N ILE A 150 0.61 -9.31 -21.39
CA ILE A 150 0.09 -10.48 -20.66
C ILE A 150 -1.17 -11.03 -21.32
N PHE A 151 -2.04 -10.14 -21.81
CA PHE A 151 -3.32 -10.47 -22.41
C PHE A 151 -3.37 -9.98 -23.87
N PRO A 152 -2.59 -10.58 -24.77
CA PRO A 152 -2.50 -10.13 -26.15
C PRO A 152 -3.86 -10.24 -26.85
N GLY A 153 -4.25 -9.19 -27.57
CA GLY A 153 -5.51 -9.14 -28.33
C GLY A 153 -6.76 -8.82 -27.50
N ILE A 154 -6.63 -8.64 -26.17
CA ILE A 154 -7.75 -8.23 -25.32
C ILE A 154 -7.73 -6.73 -25.11
N ILE A 155 -8.83 -6.06 -25.44
CA ILE A 155 -9.05 -4.65 -25.08
C ILE A 155 -9.61 -4.63 -23.67
N LEU A 156 -8.82 -4.12 -22.72
CA LEU A 156 -9.26 -3.98 -21.34
C LEU A 156 -10.02 -2.66 -21.17
N PRO A 157 -11.31 -2.68 -20.80
CA PRO A 157 -12.04 -1.45 -20.54
C PRO A 157 -11.48 -0.76 -19.31
N GLY A 158 -11.51 0.57 -19.27
CA GLY A 158 -10.99 1.31 -18.12
C GLY A 158 -10.73 2.77 -18.43
N ARG A 159 -10.16 3.47 -17.43
CA ARG A 159 -9.78 4.89 -17.56
C ARG A 159 -8.46 5.09 -18.30
N SER A 160 -7.60 4.07 -18.33
CA SER A 160 -6.29 4.16 -18.99
C SER A 160 -6.37 3.56 -20.39
N GLU A 161 -5.85 4.28 -21.38
CA GLU A 161 -5.63 3.78 -22.74
C GLU A 161 -4.50 2.73 -22.78
N LYS A 162 -3.62 2.74 -21.77
CA LYS A 162 -2.48 1.84 -21.63
C LYS A 162 -2.50 1.23 -20.23
N PRO A 163 -3.40 0.27 -19.97
CA PRO A 163 -3.49 -0.38 -18.67
C PRO A 163 -2.18 -1.11 -18.35
N CYS A 164 -1.73 -0.95 -17.11
CA CYS A 164 -0.49 -1.53 -16.60
C CYS A 164 -0.79 -2.32 -15.33
N ILE A 165 -0.11 -3.46 -15.17
CA ILE A 165 -0.22 -4.31 -14.00
C ILE A 165 0.84 -3.88 -12.98
N ASP A 166 0.42 -3.32 -11.85
CA ASP A 166 1.33 -2.79 -10.82
C ASP A 166 2.38 -3.83 -10.39
N VAL A 167 1.94 -5.03 -9.98
CA VAL A 167 2.80 -6.20 -9.74
C VAL A 167 2.16 -7.46 -10.32
N LEU A 168 2.89 -8.13 -11.21
CA LEU A 168 2.56 -9.44 -11.76
C LEU A 168 3.33 -10.52 -11.02
N VAL A 169 2.63 -11.60 -10.64
CA VAL A 169 3.22 -12.77 -10.00
C VAL A 169 3.16 -13.94 -10.96
N ARG A 170 4.30 -14.58 -11.21
CA ARG A 170 4.40 -15.75 -12.10
C ARG A 170 4.99 -16.97 -11.40
N ARG A 171 4.53 -18.14 -11.82
CA ARG A 171 5.15 -19.43 -11.52
C ARG A 171 5.37 -20.15 -12.84
N ASP A 172 6.60 -20.61 -13.09
CA ASP A 172 6.97 -21.29 -14.34
C ASP A 172 6.51 -20.52 -15.60
N ALA A 173 6.76 -19.20 -15.60
CA ALA A 173 6.33 -18.23 -16.61
C ALA A 173 4.81 -18.00 -16.75
N LEU A 174 3.96 -18.72 -16.02
CA LEU A 174 2.52 -18.51 -16.05
C LEU A 174 2.08 -17.43 -15.03
N PRO A 175 1.23 -16.46 -15.42
CA PRO A 175 0.63 -15.52 -14.46
C PRO A 175 -0.28 -16.24 -13.46
N ILE A 176 0.02 -16.12 -12.17
CA ILE A 176 -0.78 -16.74 -11.10
C ILE A 176 -1.54 -15.70 -10.27
N ALA A 177 -1.03 -14.47 -10.19
CA ALA A 177 -1.70 -13.38 -9.51
C ALA A 177 -1.34 -12.00 -10.09
N VAL A 178 -2.27 -11.06 -9.89
CA VAL A 178 -2.05 -9.62 -10.02
C VAL A 178 -2.17 -9.00 -8.64
N VAL A 179 -1.25 -8.11 -8.28
CA VAL A 179 -1.34 -7.28 -7.07
C VAL A 179 -1.43 -5.82 -7.50
N SER A 180 -2.60 -5.20 -7.32
CA SER A 180 -2.77 -3.76 -7.49
C SER A 180 -2.29 -3.07 -6.22
N THR A 181 -1.46 -2.04 -6.35
CA THR A 181 -0.79 -1.39 -5.23
C THR A 181 -1.28 0.04 -5.09
N LYS A 182 -1.72 0.41 -3.89
CA LYS A 182 -2.21 1.76 -3.59
C LYS A 182 -1.81 2.14 -2.18
N TRP A 183 -0.84 3.04 -2.02
CA TRP A 183 -0.37 3.47 -0.69
C TRP A 183 -1.52 3.99 0.17
N SER A 184 -2.34 4.90 -0.36
CA SER A 184 -3.58 5.38 0.24
C SER A 184 -4.74 5.21 -0.74
N LEU A 185 -5.95 4.91 -0.25
CA LEU A 185 -7.13 4.72 -1.09
C LEU A 185 -7.96 6.00 -1.11
N ARG A 186 -8.35 6.46 -2.30
CA ARG A 186 -9.32 7.57 -2.42
C ARG A 186 -10.71 7.02 -2.68
N HIS A 187 -11.72 7.61 -2.05
CA HIS A 187 -13.11 7.15 -2.19
C HIS A 187 -13.58 7.13 -3.66
N ASP A 188 -13.24 8.17 -4.43
CA ASP A 188 -13.62 8.34 -5.85
C ASP A 188 -12.85 7.42 -6.82
N ARG A 189 -11.82 6.70 -6.33
CA ARG A 189 -10.99 5.79 -7.11
C ARG A 189 -11.05 4.33 -6.63
N LEU A 190 -11.85 4.03 -5.60
CA LEU A 190 -12.06 2.65 -5.17
C LEU A 190 -12.70 1.80 -6.27
N ASN A 191 -13.56 2.39 -7.10
CA ASN A 191 -14.21 1.67 -8.19
C ASN A 191 -13.22 1.23 -9.27
N ASP A 192 -12.07 1.90 -9.40
CA ASP A 192 -11.05 1.48 -10.36
C ASP A 192 -10.53 0.08 -9.98
N LEU A 193 -10.27 -0.17 -8.69
CA LEU A 193 -9.83 -1.46 -8.18
C LEU A 193 -10.87 -2.58 -8.31
N THR A 194 -12.13 -2.27 -7.99
CA THR A 194 -13.23 -3.26 -8.07
C THR A 194 -13.59 -3.60 -9.51
N ASN A 195 -13.35 -2.67 -10.45
CA ASN A 195 -13.56 -2.91 -11.89
C ASN A 195 -12.36 -3.62 -12.54
N GLU A 196 -11.12 -3.31 -12.13
CA GLU A 196 -9.90 -3.96 -12.65
C GLU A 196 -9.91 -5.47 -12.43
N CYS A 197 -10.35 -5.94 -11.25
CA CYS A 197 -10.35 -7.35 -10.90
C CYS A 197 -11.10 -8.26 -11.92
N PRO A 198 -12.40 -8.05 -12.20
CA PRO A 198 -13.14 -8.93 -13.11
C PRO A 198 -12.60 -8.83 -14.54
N ILE A 199 -12.05 -7.67 -14.92
CA ILE A 199 -11.45 -7.45 -16.24
C ILE A 199 -10.21 -8.32 -16.43
N TYR A 200 -9.26 -8.29 -15.49
CA TYR A 200 -8.06 -9.13 -15.59
C TYR A 200 -8.38 -10.62 -15.48
N LYS A 201 -9.31 -11.02 -14.60
CA LYS A 201 -9.70 -12.43 -14.51
C LYS A 201 -10.39 -12.93 -15.77
N SER A 202 -11.23 -12.13 -16.41
CA SER A 202 -11.87 -12.47 -17.69
C SER A 202 -10.84 -12.56 -18.82
N ALA A 203 -9.92 -11.60 -18.92
CA ALA A 203 -8.84 -11.62 -19.90
C ALA A 203 -7.95 -12.86 -19.73
N TYR A 204 -7.61 -13.21 -18.49
CA TYR A 204 -6.85 -14.42 -18.18
C TYR A 204 -7.57 -15.68 -18.64
N SER A 205 -8.86 -15.83 -18.29
CA SER A 205 -9.66 -16.99 -18.69
C SER A 205 -9.76 -17.15 -20.21
N GLN A 206 -9.64 -16.08 -21.00
CA GLN A 206 -9.65 -16.16 -22.46
C GLN A 206 -8.29 -16.60 -23.02
N VAL A 207 -7.21 -16.01 -22.52
CA VAL A 207 -5.84 -16.24 -23.04
C VAL A 207 -5.27 -17.56 -22.55
N PHE A 208 -5.50 -17.92 -21.29
CA PHE A 208 -4.87 -19.07 -20.62
C PHE A 208 -5.82 -20.26 -20.44
N ARG A 209 -6.96 -20.31 -21.14
CA ARG A 209 -8.02 -21.33 -21.00
C ARG A 209 -7.58 -22.80 -21.06
N LYS A 210 -6.44 -23.09 -21.71
CA LYS A 210 -5.92 -24.45 -21.91
C LYS A 210 -4.91 -24.87 -20.83
N THR A 211 -4.61 -23.98 -19.89
CA THR A 211 -3.63 -24.24 -18.83
C THR A 211 -4.32 -24.91 -17.65
N GLU A 212 -3.66 -25.85 -16.99
CA GLU A 212 -4.21 -26.55 -15.81
C GLU A 212 -4.36 -25.65 -14.57
N GLN A 213 -3.81 -24.43 -14.62
CA GLN A 213 -3.95 -23.43 -13.57
C GLN A 213 -5.39 -22.93 -13.48
N ALA A 214 -6.03 -23.18 -12.34
CA ALA A 214 -7.47 -22.96 -12.18
C ALA A 214 -7.90 -21.53 -12.51
N HIS A 215 -7.32 -20.49 -11.87
CA HIS A 215 -7.74 -19.09 -12.04
C HIS A 215 -6.66 -18.08 -11.64
N LEU A 216 -6.64 -16.91 -12.27
CA LEU A 216 -5.83 -15.76 -11.84
C LEU A 216 -6.33 -15.22 -10.50
N ARG A 217 -5.44 -15.06 -9.52
CA ARG A 217 -5.75 -14.39 -8.25
C ARG A 217 -5.56 -12.88 -8.38
N TYR A 218 -6.36 -12.09 -7.65
CA TYR A 218 -6.26 -10.64 -7.63
C TYR A 218 -6.20 -10.13 -6.20
N TYR A 219 -5.13 -9.42 -5.87
CA TYR A 219 -4.90 -8.84 -4.55
C TYR A 219 -4.77 -7.32 -4.64
N VAL A 220 -5.07 -6.65 -3.53
CA VAL A 220 -4.80 -5.21 -3.37
C VAL A 220 -3.85 -5.01 -2.20
N ALA A 221 -2.66 -4.47 -2.44
CA ALA A 221 -1.73 -4.07 -1.39
C ALA A 221 -1.92 -2.58 -1.04
N THR A 222 -1.97 -2.24 0.25
CA THR A 222 -2.24 -0.86 0.70
C THR A 222 -1.70 -0.53 2.09
N ASN A 223 -1.60 0.77 2.40
CA ASN A 223 -1.40 1.33 3.74
C ASN A 223 -2.63 2.17 4.20
N GLU A 224 -3.82 1.90 3.66
CA GLU A 224 -5.04 2.61 4.04
C GLU A 224 -5.51 2.26 5.46
N PHE A 225 -5.85 3.27 6.26
CA PHE A 225 -6.35 3.09 7.63
C PHE A 225 -7.87 3.25 7.74
N GLN A 226 -8.56 3.82 6.76
CA GLN A 226 -10.00 4.08 6.81
C GLN A 226 -10.80 2.77 6.70
N PRO A 227 -11.53 2.36 7.76
CA PRO A 227 -12.26 1.08 7.79
C PRO A 227 -13.21 0.90 6.62
N SER A 228 -14.01 1.92 6.31
CA SER A 228 -15.02 1.84 5.25
C SER A 228 -14.41 1.64 3.86
N ARG A 229 -13.18 2.11 3.63
CA ARG A 229 -12.46 1.92 2.35
C ARG A 229 -11.92 0.50 2.26
N LEU A 230 -11.31 0.01 3.35
CA LEU A 230 -10.83 -1.36 3.45
C LEU A 230 -11.96 -2.38 3.32
N LEU A 231 -13.05 -2.20 4.06
CA LEU A 231 -14.20 -3.11 4.06
C LEU A 231 -14.85 -3.21 2.68
N LYS A 232 -14.90 -2.12 1.91
CA LYS A 232 -15.41 -2.15 0.53
C LYS A 232 -14.60 -3.12 -0.34
N LEU A 233 -13.28 -3.15 -0.19
CA LEU A 233 -12.42 -4.05 -0.95
C LEU A 233 -12.44 -5.48 -0.40
N ILE A 234 -12.43 -5.65 0.93
CA ILE A 234 -12.49 -6.97 1.59
C ILE A 234 -13.78 -7.72 1.23
N ASN A 235 -14.89 -6.99 1.11
CA ASN A 235 -16.20 -7.57 0.80
C ASN A 235 -16.46 -7.72 -0.70
N ASP A 236 -15.54 -7.30 -1.57
CA ASP A 236 -15.65 -7.55 -3.00
C ASP A 236 -15.32 -9.02 -3.30
N PRO A 237 -16.27 -9.82 -3.84
CA PRO A 237 -16.05 -11.24 -4.08
C PRO A 237 -15.04 -11.52 -5.21
N CYS A 238 -14.76 -10.54 -6.07
CA CYS A 238 -13.72 -10.69 -7.07
C CYS A 238 -12.33 -10.63 -6.43
N ILE A 239 -12.13 -9.79 -5.42
CA ILE A 239 -10.82 -9.58 -4.80
C ILE A 239 -10.48 -10.76 -3.88
N ASN A 240 -9.38 -11.45 -4.17
CA ASN A 240 -8.94 -12.62 -3.38
C ASN A 240 -8.39 -12.23 -2.02
N GLY A 241 -7.89 -11.00 -1.87
CA GLY A 241 -7.45 -10.50 -0.58
C GLY A 241 -6.96 -9.06 -0.64
N VAL A 242 -7.07 -8.38 0.51
CA VAL A 242 -6.50 -7.05 0.72
C VAL A 242 -5.33 -7.21 1.68
N VAL A 243 -4.14 -6.85 1.23
CA VAL A 243 -2.88 -6.94 1.97
C VAL A 243 -2.57 -5.57 2.54
N HIS A 244 -2.49 -5.46 3.86
CA HIS A 244 -2.03 -4.24 4.52
C HIS A 244 -0.53 -4.33 4.80
N VAL A 245 0.18 -3.20 4.66
CA VAL A 245 1.62 -3.12 4.99
C VAL A 245 1.90 -3.61 6.42
N HIS A 246 1.02 -3.24 7.35
CA HIS A 246 1.08 -3.69 8.75
C HIS A 246 -0.32 -3.71 9.39
N LYS A 247 -1.02 -4.84 9.29
CA LYS A 247 -2.37 -5.03 9.84
C LYS A 247 -2.44 -4.73 11.35
N PRO A 248 -1.46 -5.13 12.19
CA PRO A 248 -1.43 -4.76 13.61
C PRO A 248 -1.55 -3.26 13.88
N ALA A 249 -0.90 -2.39 13.09
CA ALA A 249 -1.02 -0.95 13.27
C ALA A 249 -2.46 -0.45 13.05
N VAL A 250 -3.16 -0.94 12.01
CA VAL A 250 -4.56 -0.56 11.76
C VAL A 250 -5.45 -1.00 12.90
N ARG A 251 -5.28 -2.22 13.43
CA ARG A 251 -6.04 -2.71 14.58
C ARG A 251 -5.79 -1.84 15.81
N ALA A 252 -4.53 -1.51 16.10
CA ALA A 252 -4.14 -0.69 17.24
C ALA A 252 -4.76 0.72 17.19
N VAL A 253 -4.77 1.38 16.03
CA VAL A 253 -5.20 2.79 15.95
C VAL A 253 -6.66 2.97 15.53
N ALA A 254 -7.21 2.10 14.68
CA ALA A 254 -8.57 2.25 14.19
C ALA A 254 -9.62 1.55 15.09
N GLY A 255 -9.20 0.62 15.96
CA GLY A 255 -10.07 -0.08 16.92
C GLY A 255 -11.01 -1.11 16.27
N LEU A 256 -10.60 -1.68 15.15
CA LEU A 256 -11.43 -2.54 14.30
C LEU A 256 -11.24 -4.03 14.63
N ASN A 257 -11.64 -4.40 15.84
CA ASN A 257 -11.58 -5.79 16.29
C ASN A 257 -12.66 -6.61 15.54
N GLY A 258 -12.26 -7.69 14.85
CA GLY A 258 -13.15 -8.59 14.10
C GLY A 258 -13.43 -8.18 12.66
N GLU A 259 -13.76 -6.91 12.41
CA GLU A 259 -14.16 -6.43 11.06
C GLU A 259 -13.04 -6.55 10.01
N LEU A 260 -11.77 -6.53 10.46
CA LEU A 260 -10.60 -6.66 9.59
C LEU A 260 -9.93 -8.04 9.67
N ASP A 261 -10.65 -9.07 10.12
CA ASP A 261 -10.06 -10.40 10.23
C ASP A 261 -9.60 -10.97 8.89
N ARG A 262 -10.35 -10.67 7.83
CA ARG A 262 -10.02 -11.01 6.43
C ARG A 262 -8.96 -10.11 5.80
N LEU A 263 -8.53 -9.03 6.46
CA LEU A 263 -7.38 -8.25 6.01
C LEU A 263 -6.13 -9.11 6.19
N ILE A 264 -5.29 -9.19 5.17
CA ILE A 264 -4.05 -9.98 5.18
C ILE A 264 -2.93 -9.07 5.66
N ASP A 265 -2.10 -9.54 6.58
CA ASP A 265 -0.86 -8.83 6.91
C ASP A 265 0.21 -9.14 5.86
N LEU A 266 1.11 -8.19 5.58
CA LEU A 266 2.12 -8.36 4.54
C LEU A 266 3.00 -9.62 4.69
N PRO A 267 3.42 -10.04 5.90
CA PRO A 267 4.14 -11.31 6.08
C PRO A 267 3.29 -12.54 5.75
N ASP A 268 2.00 -12.54 6.10
CA ASP A 268 1.08 -13.64 5.82
C ASP A 268 0.83 -13.82 4.32
N PHE A 269 0.94 -12.72 3.56
CA PHE A 269 0.80 -12.75 2.11
C PHE A 269 1.82 -13.66 1.42
N LEU A 270 3.05 -13.78 1.97
CA LEU A 270 4.09 -14.67 1.46
C LEU A 270 3.65 -16.13 1.41
N GLN A 271 2.86 -16.56 2.41
CA GLN A 271 2.33 -17.93 2.45
C GLN A 271 1.21 -18.12 1.43
N LEU A 272 0.39 -17.10 1.19
CA LEU A 272 -0.76 -17.20 0.27
C LEU A 272 -0.32 -17.28 -1.19
N ILE A 273 0.71 -16.55 -1.59
CA ILE A 273 1.27 -16.61 -2.94
C ILE A 273 2.05 -17.92 -3.18
N GLY A 274 2.59 -18.51 -2.13
CA GLY A 274 3.32 -19.79 -2.19
C GLY A 274 2.42 -21.02 -2.28
N ARG A 275 1.12 -20.90 -1.97
CA ARG A 275 0.16 -22.01 -2.07
C ARG A 275 -0.28 -22.24 -3.50
N ASP A 276 -0.35 -23.51 -3.89
CA ASP A 276 -0.82 -24.00 -5.20
C ASP A 276 -2.25 -23.54 -5.54
#